data_AF-X0SXB2-F1
#
_entry.id   AF-X0SXB2-F1
#
_cell.length_a   1.000
_cell.length_b   1.000
_cell.length_c   1.000
_cell.angle_alpha   90.00
_cell.angle_beta   90.00
_cell.angle_gamma   90.00
#
_symmetry.space_group_name_H-M   'P 1'
#
loop_
_entity.id
_entity.type
_entity.pdbx_description
1 polymer ?
#
loop_
_entity_poly.entity_id
_entity_poly.type
_entity_poly.pdbx_seq_one_letter_code
_entity_poly.pdbx_strand_id
1 'polypeptide(L)'
;EFGFGMRLAIDKQFEYALELLDRLSSDIGKDLVGKIKKADQSTEEGLYKQRERVKILEKKLKKMDKVEAKDLLSLIDVLTKKSVWILGGDGWAYDIGYGGLDHVIAQRRNVNILVLDSETYSNTGGQMSKATPLGAIAKFAAGGKRTFKKDLTMMAISYGDVYVARVAMGANDAQVIKAFQEAEAFNGPSLIIAYSPCISHGYNLIHGLEQQKLAVQSGYWPLIRFNPDLAKGGKNPLQLDSKAPSIPLEEYIYNENRYKMLTRTMPEVAKKLLKEAQEGVLKRWKMYERLALTFEKK
;
A
#
# COMPACT_ATOMS: atom_id res chain seq x y z
N GLU A 1 7.35 9.04 -7.51
CA GLU A 1 8.71 9.48 -7.92
C GLU A 1 9.51 10.06 -6.76
N PHE A 2 8.98 11.03 -6.00
CA PHE A 2 9.73 11.65 -4.89
C PHE A 2 10.32 10.65 -3.88
N GLY A 3 9.49 9.76 -3.31
CA GLY A 3 9.98 8.72 -2.40
C GLY A 3 10.88 7.67 -3.09
N PHE A 4 10.75 7.49 -4.40
CA PHE A 4 11.69 6.65 -5.16
C PHE A 4 13.08 7.29 -5.24
N GLY A 5 13.17 8.62 -5.42
CA GLY A 5 14.43 9.35 -5.30
C GLY A 5 15.08 9.17 -3.92
N MET A 6 14.30 9.19 -2.84
CA MET A 6 14.80 8.89 -1.49
C MET A 6 15.36 7.47 -1.39
N ARG A 7 14.68 6.47 -1.94
CA ARG A 7 15.18 5.09 -1.98
C ARG A 7 16.51 4.98 -2.72
N LEU A 8 16.64 5.63 -3.88
CA LEU A 8 17.89 5.65 -4.65
C LEU A 8 19.02 6.33 -3.88
N ALA A 9 18.74 7.44 -3.21
CA ALA A 9 19.73 8.14 -2.38
C ALA A 9 20.21 7.26 -1.22
N ILE A 10 19.29 6.61 -0.50
CA ILE A 10 19.65 5.71 0.62
C ILE A 10 20.42 4.50 0.10
N ASP A 11 20.03 3.90 -1.02
CA ASP A 11 20.79 2.81 -1.67
C ASP A 11 22.23 3.26 -1.93
N LYS A 12 22.41 4.44 -2.54
CA LYS A 12 23.75 4.90 -2.91
C LYS A 12 24.60 5.29 -1.70
N GLN A 13 23.98 5.92 -0.70
CA GLN A 13 24.64 6.22 0.57
C GLN A 13 25.07 4.94 1.29
N PHE A 14 24.25 3.89 1.25
CA PHE A 14 24.57 2.61 1.85
C PHE A 14 25.75 1.94 1.15
N GLU A 15 25.75 1.90 -0.19
CA GLU A 15 26.89 1.43 -0.98
C GLU A 15 28.18 2.15 -0.59
N TYR A 16 28.15 3.49 -0.55
CA TYR A 16 29.34 4.28 -0.20
C TYR A 16 29.77 4.04 1.25
N ALA A 17 28.84 3.90 2.19
CA ALA A 17 29.16 3.55 3.58
C ALA A 17 29.84 2.17 3.68
N LEU A 18 29.45 1.19 2.87
CA LEU A 18 30.11 -0.13 2.82
C LEU A 18 31.54 -0.03 2.29
N GLU A 19 31.79 0.79 1.26
CA GLU A 19 33.14 1.03 0.73
C GLU A 19 34.05 1.69 1.79
N LEU A 20 33.53 2.69 2.51
CA LEU A 20 34.27 3.35 3.59
C LEU A 20 34.57 2.40 4.75
N LEU A 21 33.64 1.50 5.09
CA LEU A 21 33.87 0.44 6.07
C LEU A 21 35.02 -0.49 5.65
N ASP A 22 35.12 -0.81 4.36
CA ASP A 22 36.22 -1.64 3.85
C ASP A 22 37.56 -0.89 3.89
N ARG A 23 37.60 0.39 3.52
CA ARG A 23 38.81 1.22 3.58
C ARG A 23 39.33 1.42 5.00
N LEU A 24 38.42 1.57 5.96
CA LEU A 24 38.74 1.76 7.38
C LEU A 24 38.83 0.43 8.16
N SER A 25 38.81 -0.71 7.47
CA SER A 25 38.68 -2.03 8.11
C SER A 25 39.82 -2.36 9.07
N SER A 26 41.05 -1.92 8.77
CA SER A 26 42.21 -2.07 9.66
C SER A 26 42.09 -1.25 10.94
N ASP A 27 41.52 -0.04 10.87
CA ASP A 27 41.41 0.87 12.00
C ASP A 27 40.18 0.54 12.88
N ILE A 28 39.07 0.17 12.25
CA ILE A 28 37.81 -0.17 12.93
C ILE A 28 37.85 -1.59 13.50
N GLY A 29 38.57 -2.50 12.84
CA GLY A 29 38.63 -3.92 13.14
C GLY A 29 37.74 -4.75 12.21
N LYS A 30 38.37 -5.73 11.53
CA LYS A 30 37.75 -6.59 10.50
C LYS A 30 36.49 -7.32 10.98
N ASP A 31 36.46 -7.76 12.24
CA ASP A 31 35.30 -8.46 12.82
C ASP A 31 34.04 -7.56 12.88
N LEU A 32 34.19 -6.32 13.37
CA LEU A 32 33.06 -5.39 13.46
C LEU A 32 32.54 -5.02 12.07
N VAL A 33 33.44 -4.76 11.12
CA VAL A 33 33.08 -4.51 9.71
C VAL A 33 32.31 -5.69 9.13
N GLY A 34 32.84 -6.91 9.27
CA GLY A 34 32.17 -8.13 8.79
C GLY A 34 30.77 -8.31 9.38
N LYS A 35 30.61 -8.07 10.69
CA LYS A 35 29.32 -8.17 11.39
C LYS A 35 28.31 -7.10 10.94
N ILE A 36 28.76 -5.88 10.65
CA ILE A 36 27.88 -4.81 10.14
C ILE A 36 27.41 -5.13 8.72
N LYS A 37 28.31 -5.57 7.83
CA LYS A 37 28.00 -5.85 6.42
C LYS A 37 27.08 -7.06 6.24
N LYS A 38 27.24 -8.11 7.06
CA LYS A 38 26.49 -9.37 6.98
C LYS A 38 25.29 -9.43 7.93
N ALA A 39 24.92 -8.30 8.55
CA ALA A 39 23.82 -8.26 9.49
C ALA A 39 22.50 -8.60 8.81
N ASP A 40 21.81 -9.62 9.31
CA ASP A 40 20.39 -9.78 9.01
C ASP A 40 19.60 -8.70 9.76
N GLN A 41 18.81 -7.93 9.00
CA GLN A 41 18.00 -6.81 9.46
C GLN A 41 16.52 -7.01 9.12
N SER A 42 16.11 -8.25 8.83
CA SER A 42 14.72 -8.63 8.52
C SER A 42 13.82 -8.67 9.76
N THR A 43 14.39 -8.74 10.96
CA THR A 43 13.68 -8.83 12.22
C THR A 43 13.99 -7.64 13.14
N GLU A 44 13.11 -7.38 14.10
CA GLU A 44 13.33 -6.35 15.13
C GLU A 44 14.60 -6.61 15.94
N GLU A 45 14.86 -7.87 16.31
CA GLU A 45 16.08 -8.28 17.00
C GLU A 45 17.33 -8.02 16.14
N GLY A 46 17.27 -8.34 14.84
CA GLY A 46 18.34 -8.06 13.89
C GLY A 46 18.65 -6.56 13.76
N LEU A 47 17.61 -5.74 13.65
CA LEU A 47 17.73 -4.28 13.63
C LEU A 47 18.31 -3.73 14.95
N TYR A 48 17.87 -4.24 16.09
CA TYR A 48 18.39 -3.86 17.40
C TYR A 48 19.90 -4.14 17.50
N LYS A 49 20.31 -5.39 17.17
CA LYS A 49 21.73 -5.79 17.14
C LYS A 49 22.54 -4.95 16.17
N GLN A 50 21.98 -4.59 15.01
CA GLN A 50 22.66 -3.71 14.07
C GLN A 50 22.87 -2.31 14.64
N ARG A 51 21.85 -1.71 15.28
CA ARG A 51 21.98 -0.40 15.93
C ARG A 51 23.06 -0.41 17.00
N GLU A 52 23.22 -1.49 17.76
CA GLU A 52 24.31 -1.63 18.72
C GLU A 52 25.69 -1.65 18.05
N ARG A 53 25.85 -2.42 16.96
CA ARG A 53 27.10 -2.42 16.17
C ARG A 53 27.42 -1.03 15.61
N VAL A 54 26.40 -0.33 15.12
CA VAL A 54 26.52 1.03 14.58
C VAL A 54 26.93 2.03 15.68
N LYS A 55 26.39 1.91 16.90
CA LYS A 55 26.85 2.73 18.05
C LYS A 55 28.31 2.47 18.42
N ILE A 56 28.77 1.22 18.33
CA ILE A 56 30.18 0.88 18.56
C ILE A 56 31.06 1.50 17.46
N LEU A 57 30.64 1.38 16.20
CA LEU A 57 31.30 2.00 15.06
C LEU A 57 31.43 3.52 15.24
N GLU A 58 30.34 4.20 15.60
CA GLU A 58 30.30 5.65 15.83
C GLU A 58 31.38 6.11 16.82
N LYS A 59 31.50 5.41 17.96
CA LYS A 59 32.50 5.70 18.99
C LYS A 59 33.93 5.53 18.50
N LYS A 60 34.18 4.58 17.57
CA LYS A 60 35.50 4.38 16.96
C LYS A 60 35.80 5.49 15.96
N LEU A 61 34.86 5.82 15.07
CA LEU A 61 35.03 6.84 14.05
C LEU A 61 35.30 8.23 14.65
N LYS A 62 34.62 8.61 15.74
CA LYS A 62 34.83 9.90 16.43
C LYS A 62 36.24 10.08 17.01
N LYS A 63 37.03 9.01 17.14
CA LYS A 63 38.41 9.04 17.63
C LYS A 63 39.44 9.06 16.49
N MET A 64 39.00 9.01 15.24
CA MET A 64 39.87 8.97 14.07
C MET A 64 39.89 10.33 13.39
N ASP A 65 41.08 10.86 13.12
CA ASP A 65 41.25 12.05 12.28
C ASP A 65 41.59 11.64 10.84
N LYS A 66 40.62 11.00 10.18
CA LYS A 66 40.68 10.62 8.76
C LYS A 66 39.46 11.20 8.04
N VAL A 67 39.62 11.60 6.79
CA VAL A 67 38.51 12.14 5.98
C VAL A 67 37.43 11.08 5.81
N GLU A 68 37.83 9.84 5.51
CA GLU A 68 36.94 8.69 5.35
C GLU A 68 36.12 8.41 6.62
N ALA A 69 36.70 8.65 7.81
CA ALA A 69 36.00 8.46 9.07
C ALA A 69 34.92 9.54 9.29
N LYS A 70 35.20 10.79 8.90
CA LYS A 70 34.23 11.89 8.94
C LYS A 70 33.10 11.67 7.93
N ASP A 71 33.43 11.20 6.73
CA ASP A 71 32.45 10.84 5.72
C ASP A 71 31.55 9.70 6.19
N LEU A 72 32.12 8.59 6.69
CA LEU A 72 31.34 7.46 7.18
C LEU A 72 30.46 7.85 8.37
N LEU A 73 30.95 8.75 9.24
CA LEU A 73 30.17 9.28 10.35
C LEU A 73 28.94 10.06 9.85
N SER A 74 29.04 10.79 8.74
CA SER A 74 27.91 11.51 8.14
C SER A 74 26.84 10.59 7.52
N LEU A 75 27.22 9.34 7.21
CA LEU A 75 26.37 8.33 6.58
C LEU A 75 25.98 7.20 7.55
N ILE A 76 26.39 7.29 8.81
CA ILE A 76 26.35 6.16 9.73
C ILE A 76 24.94 5.56 9.91
N ASP A 77 23.92 6.41 9.80
CA ASP A 77 22.53 6.02 9.96
C ASP A 77 22.03 5.07 8.88
N VAL A 78 22.57 5.12 7.65
CA VAL A 78 22.11 4.25 6.55
C VAL A 78 22.55 2.80 6.71
N LEU A 79 23.51 2.51 7.61
CA LEU A 79 23.94 1.15 7.95
C LEU A 79 22.85 0.33 8.66
N THR A 80 21.83 1.01 9.18
CA THR A 80 20.58 0.38 9.65
C THR A 80 19.50 0.54 8.57
N LYS A 81 18.83 -0.56 8.19
CA LYS A 81 17.77 -0.59 7.16
C LYS A 81 16.78 0.55 7.38
N LYS A 82 16.53 1.32 6.33
CA LYS A 82 15.50 2.36 6.29
C LYS A 82 14.29 1.87 5.51
N SER A 83 13.10 2.11 6.06
CA SER A 83 11.83 1.84 5.40
C SER A 83 11.34 3.12 4.72
N VAL A 84 11.17 3.08 3.39
CA VAL A 84 10.72 4.23 2.61
C VAL A 84 9.24 4.07 2.32
N TRP A 85 8.43 5.01 2.81
CA TRP A 85 6.98 5.02 2.62
C TRP A 85 6.54 6.19 1.73
N ILE A 86 5.69 5.89 0.76
CA ILE A 86 5.06 6.85 -0.15
C ILE A 86 3.57 6.88 0.17
N LEU A 87 3.10 7.98 0.76
CA LEU A 87 1.72 8.13 1.20
C LEU A 87 0.96 9.09 0.28
N GLY A 88 -0.28 8.74 -0.04
CA GLY A 88 -1.18 9.68 -0.71
C GLY A 88 -2.62 9.18 -0.76
N GLY A 89 -3.53 10.08 -1.15
CA GLY A 89 -4.94 9.75 -1.33
C GLY A 89 -5.23 9.11 -2.70
N ASP A 90 -6.49 8.73 -2.92
CA ASP A 90 -6.93 8.16 -4.19
C ASP A 90 -6.75 9.09 -5.38
N GLY A 91 -6.95 10.41 -5.21
CA GLY A 91 -6.75 11.36 -6.30
C GLY A 91 -5.31 11.44 -6.80
N TRP A 92 -4.33 11.18 -5.94
CA TRP A 92 -2.95 11.03 -6.39
C TRP A 92 -2.75 9.69 -7.09
N ALA A 93 -3.09 8.58 -6.43
CA ALA A 93 -2.74 7.24 -6.90
C ALA A 93 -3.50 6.80 -8.16
N TYR A 94 -4.77 7.20 -8.32
CA TYR A 94 -5.61 6.77 -9.42
C TYR A 94 -5.58 7.72 -10.60
N ASP A 95 -5.35 9.00 -10.35
CA ASP A 95 -5.43 10.08 -11.34
C ASP A 95 -4.07 10.71 -11.64
N ILE A 96 -3.72 11.83 -10.99
CA ILE A 96 -2.62 12.71 -11.42
C ILE A 96 -1.24 12.06 -11.26
N GLY A 97 -1.06 11.26 -10.21
CA GLY A 97 0.19 10.58 -9.89
C GLY A 97 0.28 9.15 -10.42
N TYR A 98 -0.74 8.64 -11.12
CA TYR A 98 -0.78 7.24 -11.51
C TYR A 98 0.39 6.84 -12.43
N GLY A 99 0.75 7.66 -13.42
CA GLY A 99 1.89 7.34 -14.30
C GLY A 99 3.21 7.22 -13.52
N GLY A 100 3.41 8.10 -12.53
CA GLY A 100 4.55 8.02 -11.62
C GLY A 100 4.52 6.82 -10.68
N LEU A 101 3.34 6.50 -10.14
CA LEU A 101 3.12 5.34 -9.29
C LEU A 101 3.42 4.03 -10.04
N ASP A 102 2.84 3.88 -11.23
CA ASP A 102 3.05 2.75 -12.13
C ASP A 102 4.54 2.56 -12.45
N HIS A 103 5.21 3.65 -12.83
CA HIS A 103 6.64 3.61 -13.09
C HIS A 103 7.46 3.18 -11.86
N VAL A 104 7.17 3.73 -10.67
CA VAL A 104 7.88 3.35 -9.43
C VAL A 104 7.70 1.87 -9.09
N ILE A 105 6.49 1.32 -9.28
CA ILE A 105 6.23 -0.12 -9.12
C ILE A 105 7.09 -0.92 -10.10
N ALA A 106 7.12 -0.53 -11.38
CA ALA A 106 7.90 -1.21 -12.41
C ALA A 106 9.42 -1.20 -12.18
N GLN A 107 9.94 -0.26 -11.38
CA GLN A 107 11.38 -0.18 -11.05
C GLN A 107 11.84 -1.25 -10.05
N ARG A 108 10.93 -2.02 -9.44
CA ARG A 108 11.24 -3.16 -8.55
C ARG A 108 12.14 -2.82 -7.35
N ARG A 109 12.17 -1.55 -6.93
CA ARG A 109 12.93 -1.13 -5.74
C ARG A 109 12.07 -1.30 -4.49
N ASN A 110 12.74 -1.51 -3.35
CA ASN A 110 12.08 -1.71 -2.07
C ASN A 110 11.50 -0.39 -1.53
N VAL A 111 10.22 -0.16 -1.83
CA VAL A 111 9.44 1.00 -1.37
C VAL A 111 8.04 0.53 -1.00
N ASN A 112 7.51 1.10 0.09
CA ASN A 112 6.15 0.84 0.54
C ASN A 112 5.25 1.99 0.12
N ILE A 113 4.11 1.68 -0.49
CA ILE A 113 3.16 2.66 -1.00
C ILE A 113 1.85 2.46 -0.27
N LEU A 114 1.37 3.51 0.39
CA LEU A 114 0.08 3.51 1.09
C LEU A 114 -0.87 4.50 0.43
N VAL A 115 -1.93 3.96 -0.16
CA VAL A 115 -3.03 4.72 -0.74
C VAL A 115 -4.19 4.74 0.25
N LEU A 116 -4.50 5.93 0.75
CA LEU A 116 -5.68 6.19 1.57
C LEU A 116 -6.85 6.51 0.65
N ASP A 117 -7.64 5.48 0.32
CA ASP A 117 -8.68 5.57 -0.68
C ASP A 117 -10.00 6.07 -0.08
N SER A 118 -10.23 7.37 -0.25
CA SER A 118 -11.47 8.05 0.14
C SER A 118 -12.48 8.15 -1.00
N GLU A 119 -12.12 7.63 -2.16
CA GLU A 119 -12.92 7.58 -3.39
C GLU A 119 -13.39 8.96 -3.90
N THR A 120 -12.76 10.03 -3.44
CA THR A 120 -13.02 11.42 -3.81
C THR A 120 -11.77 12.25 -3.55
N TYR A 121 -11.65 13.42 -4.19
CA TYR A 121 -10.63 14.39 -3.80
C TYR A 121 -11.10 15.13 -2.55
N SER A 122 -10.89 14.48 -1.40
CA SER A 122 -11.43 14.92 -0.11
C SER A 122 -11.01 16.36 0.25
N ASN A 123 -9.71 16.67 0.18
CA ASN A 123 -9.17 17.96 0.61
C ASN A 123 -9.73 19.16 -0.18
N THR A 124 -9.93 19.00 -1.48
CA THR A 124 -10.41 20.08 -2.36
C THR A 124 -11.94 20.18 -2.40
N GLY A 125 -12.63 19.47 -1.50
CA GLY A 125 -14.08 19.56 -1.33
C GLY A 125 -14.89 18.53 -2.12
N GLY A 126 -14.35 17.32 -2.28
CA GLY A 126 -15.12 16.15 -2.74
C GLY A 126 -15.35 16.09 -4.25
N GLN A 127 -14.33 16.36 -5.06
CA GLN A 127 -14.38 16.11 -6.51
C GLN A 127 -14.35 14.61 -6.82
N MET A 128 -14.99 14.25 -7.94
CA MET A 128 -14.88 12.92 -8.52
C MET A 128 -13.42 12.59 -8.87
N SER A 129 -12.99 11.39 -8.49
CA SER A 129 -11.74 10.74 -8.90
C SER A 129 -12.02 9.52 -9.78
N LYS A 130 -10.99 8.93 -10.41
CA LYS A 130 -11.13 7.60 -11.03
C LYS A 130 -11.38 6.49 -9.99
N ALA A 131 -11.14 6.76 -8.72
CA ALA A 131 -11.48 5.86 -7.61
C ALA A 131 -12.95 6.01 -7.15
N THR A 132 -13.66 7.06 -7.54
CA THR A 132 -15.09 7.22 -7.26
C THR A 132 -15.88 6.04 -7.85
N PRO A 133 -16.80 5.42 -7.10
CA PRO A 133 -17.60 4.29 -7.54
C PRO A 133 -18.75 4.69 -8.46
N LEU A 134 -19.32 3.71 -9.16
CA LEU A 134 -20.50 3.89 -9.98
C LEU A 134 -21.68 4.38 -9.12
N GLY A 135 -22.37 5.43 -9.59
CA GLY A 135 -23.56 5.97 -8.93
C GLY A 135 -23.31 6.90 -7.74
N ALA A 136 -22.09 7.02 -7.23
CA ALA A 136 -21.79 8.03 -6.21
C ALA A 136 -21.82 9.43 -6.80
N ILE A 137 -22.44 10.36 -6.06
CA ILE A 137 -22.43 11.78 -6.31
C ILE A 137 -21.15 12.39 -5.75
N ALA A 138 -20.51 13.22 -6.56
CA ALA A 138 -19.37 14.05 -6.21
C ALA A 138 -19.39 15.31 -7.08
N LYS A 139 -18.54 16.31 -6.80
CA LYS A 139 -18.37 17.43 -7.74
C LYS A 139 -17.84 16.88 -9.07
N PHE A 140 -18.38 17.39 -10.19
CA PHE A 140 -18.21 16.85 -11.55
C PHE A 140 -18.89 15.48 -11.82
N ALA A 141 -19.70 14.98 -10.89
CA ALA A 141 -20.52 13.77 -11.02
C ALA A 141 -21.89 13.94 -10.33
N ALA A 142 -22.55 15.09 -10.53
CA ALA A 142 -23.78 15.45 -9.83
C ALA A 142 -24.94 14.46 -10.05
N GLY A 143 -25.03 13.86 -11.24
CA GLY A 143 -26.02 12.82 -11.57
C GLY A 143 -25.60 11.39 -11.18
N GLY A 144 -24.57 11.26 -10.34
CA GLY A 144 -23.89 9.99 -10.07
C GLY A 144 -22.86 9.66 -11.16
N LYS A 145 -21.68 9.18 -10.76
CA LYS A 145 -20.65 8.74 -11.70
C LYS A 145 -21.16 7.60 -12.59
N ARG A 146 -20.81 7.64 -13.88
CA ARG A 146 -21.31 6.72 -14.93
C ARG A 146 -20.36 5.58 -15.27
N THR A 147 -19.20 5.54 -14.66
CA THR A 147 -18.17 4.53 -14.90
C THR A 147 -17.81 3.81 -13.62
N PHE A 148 -17.37 2.56 -13.72
CA PHE A 148 -16.88 1.82 -12.58
C PHE A 148 -15.61 2.44 -11.98
N LYS A 149 -15.37 2.14 -10.70
CA LYS A 149 -14.10 2.42 -10.03
C LYS A 149 -12.96 1.74 -10.79
N LYS A 150 -11.91 2.49 -11.14
CA LYS A 150 -10.66 1.96 -11.70
C LYS A 150 -10.08 0.93 -10.73
N ASP A 151 -9.68 -0.24 -11.22
CA ASP A 151 -9.18 -1.32 -10.37
C ASP A 151 -7.64 -1.27 -10.25
N LEU A 152 -7.14 -0.39 -9.39
CA LEU A 152 -5.70 -0.21 -9.17
C LEU A 152 -5.05 -1.48 -8.59
N THR A 153 -5.79 -2.24 -7.77
CA THR A 153 -5.34 -3.54 -7.23
C THR A 153 -4.99 -4.49 -8.37
N MET A 154 -5.91 -4.72 -9.31
CA MET A 154 -5.68 -5.64 -10.42
C MET A 154 -4.59 -5.14 -11.38
N MET A 155 -4.52 -3.83 -11.62
CA MET A 155 -3.47 -3.24 -12.45
C MET A 155 -2.08 -3.49 -11.86
N ALA A 156 -1.91 -3.30 -10.55
CA ALA A 156 -0.63 -3.60 -9.89
C ALA A 156 -0.32 -5.10 -9.90
N ILE A 157 -1.30 -5.96 -9.59
CA ILE A 157 -1.12 -7.43 -9.61
C ILE A 157 -0.62 -7.93 -10.97
N SER A 158 -0.97 -7.25 -12.08
CA SER A 158 -0.56 -7.65 -13.43
C SER A 158 0.96 -7.65 -13.66
N TYR A 159 1.74 -6.91 -12.86
CA TYR A 159 3.22 -6.97 -12.89
C TYR A 159 3.76 -8.32 -12.39
N GLY A 160 3.06 -8.97 -11.44
CA GLY A 160 3.43 -10.26 -10.86
C GLY A 160 4.54 -10.24 -9.80
N ASP A 161 5.29 -9.14 -9.68
CA ASP A 161 6.46 -8.99 -8.79
C ASP A 161 6.36 -7.80 -7.82
N VAL A 162 5.14 -7.34 -7.58
CA VAL A 162 4.78 -6.30 -6.60
C VAL A 162 3.90 -6.93 -5.53
N TYR A 163 4.17 -6.65 -4.26
CA TYR A 163 3.24 -7.01 -3.20
C TYR A 163 2.03 -6.07 -3.24
N VAL A 164 0.81 -6.59 -3.22
CA VAL A 164 -0.41 -5.76 -3.26
C VAL A 164 -1.37 -6.18 -2.17
N ALA A 165 -1.88 -5.24 -1.39
CA ALA A 165 -2.94 -5.50 -0.43
C ALA A 165 -4.06 -4.48 -0.54
N ARG A 166 -5.30 -4.95 -0.38
CA ARG A 166 -6.49 -4.11 -0.21
C ARG A 166 -7.05 -4.39 1.18
N VAL A 167 -7.12 -3.35 2.01
CA VAL A 167 -7.36 -3.46 3.45
C VAL A 167 -8.52 -2.58 3.90
N ALA A 168 -9.21 -2.98 4.97
CA ALA A 168 -10.21 -2.18 5.66
C ALA A 168 -10.21 -2.56 7.15
N MET A 169 -9.73 -1.65 8.00
CA MET A 169 -9.52 -1.87 9.43
C MET A 169 -10.80 -2.27 10.16
N GLY A 170 -11.94 -1.64 9.85
CA GLY A 170 -13.22 -1.96 10.49
C GLY A 170 -13.79 -3.33 10.12
N ALA A 171 -13.30 -3.94 9.05
CA ALA A 171 -13.74 -5.26 8.62
C ALA A 171 -12.86 -6.40 9.16
N ASN A 172 -11.54 -6.20 9.18
CA ASN A 172 -10.59 -7.19 9.68
C ASN A 172 -9.24 -6.51 10.02
N ASP A 173 -9.06 -6.12 11.28
CA ASP A 173 -7.84 -5.48 11.79
C ASP A 173 -6.62 -6.41 11.76
N ALA A 174 -6.79 -7.70 12.05
CA ALA A 174 -5.74 -8.71 11.94
C ALA A 174 -5.20 -8.82 10.51
N GLN A 175 -6.07 -8.75 9.51
CA GLN A 175 -5.69 -8.73 8.10
C GLN A 175 -4.90 -7.46 7.74
N VAL A 176 -5.27 -6.30 8.30
CA VAL A 176 -4.51 -5.05 8.10
C VAL A 176 -3.10 -5.18 8.66
N ILE A 177 -2.96 -5.63 9.92
CA ILE A 177 -1.64 -5.81 10.55
C ILE A 177 -0.78 -6.75 9.71
N LYS A 178 -1.33 -7.90 9.33
CA LYS A 178 -0.64 -8.88 8.49
C LYS A 178 -0.22 -8.28 7.15
N ALA A 179 -1.10 -7.52 6.50
CA ALA A 179 -0.80 -6.90 5.22
C ALA A 179 0.34 -5.89 5.29
N PHE A 180 0.42 -5.09 6.36
CA PHE A 180 1.50 -4.13 6.58
C PHE A 180 2.84 -4.82 6.91
N GLN A 181 2.80 -5.89 7.71
CA GLN A 181 3.98 -6.69 8.03
C GLN A 181 4.55 -7.37 6.78
N GLU A 182 3.70 -8.01 5.97
CA GLU A 182 4.11 -8.64 4.71
C GLU A 182 4.64 -7.63 3.69
N ALA A 183 3.99 -6.46 3.58
CA ALA A 183 4.44 -5.38 2.69
C ALA A 183 5.84 -4.86 3.05
N GLU A 184 6.12 -4.61 4.34
CA GLU A 184 7.43 -4.11 4.78
C GLU A 184 8.52 -5.17 4.61
N ALA A 185 8.18 -6.43 4.90
CA ALA A 185 9.09 -7.56 4.79
C ALA A 185 9.43 -7.91 3.33
N PHE A 186 8.51 -7.65 2.39
CA PHE A 186 8.72 -7.91 0.98
C PHE A 186 9.89 -7.09 0.43
N ASN A 187 10.87 -7.77 -0.20
CA ASN A 187 12.03 -7.11 -0.78
C ASN A 187 11.76 -6.62 -2.20
N GLY A 188 10.87 -5.65 -2.32
CA GLY A 188 10.42 -5.10 -3.60
C GLY A 188 9.37 -4.01 -3.39
N PRO A 189 8.69 -3.58 -4.45
CA PRO A 189 7.63 -2.59 -4.34
C PRO A 189 6.42 -3.22 -3.65
N SER A 190 5.82 -2.49 -2.74
CA SER A 190 4.62 -2.89 -2.01
C SER A 190 3.54 -1.81 -2.15
N LEU A 191 2.31 -2.19 -2.46
CA LEU A 191 1.16 -1.31 -2.59
C LEU A 191 0.03 -1.74 -1.64
N ILE A 192 -0.30 -0.90 -0.67
CA ILE A 192 -1.44 -1.08 0.22
C ILE A 192 -2.50 -0.03 -0.14
N ILE A 193 -3.71 -0.49 -0.46
CA ILE A 193 -4.88 0.36 -0.70
C ILE A 193 -5.83 0.18 0.47
N ALA A 194 -5.90 1.20 1.34
CA ALA A 194 -6.71 1.19 2.53
C ALA A 194 -8.00 1.98 2.31
N TYR A 195 -9.15 1.38 2.63
CA TYR A 195 -10.42 2.11 2.64
C TYR A 195 -10.38 3.19 3.72
N SER A 196 -10.60 4.45 3.33
CA SER A 196 -10.54 5.61 4.22
C SER A 196 -11.89 6.33 4.26
N PRO A 197 -12.71 6.13 5.32
CA PRO A 197 -13.93 6.89 5.56
C PRO A 197 -13.69 8.40 5.47
N CYS A 198 -14.59 9.13 4.80
CA CYS A 198 -14.50 10.57 4.69
C CYS A 198 -15.86 11.22 4.93
N ILE A 199 -15.84 12.46 5.45
CA ILE A 199 -17.04 13.30 5.56
C ILE A 199 -17.74 13.51 4.21
N SER A 200 -17.01 13.41 3.08
CA SER A 200 -17.57 13.50 1.73
C SER A 200 -18.52 12.36 1.38
N HIS A 201 -18.45 11.24 2.10
CA HIS A 201 -19.41 10.13 1.96
C HIS A 201 -20.78 10.52 2.55
N GLY A 202 -20.79 11.41 3.53
CA GLY A 202 -22.00 12.00 4.10
C GLY A 202 -22.76 11.02 5.01
N TYR A 203 -22.06 10.47 5.99
CA TYR A 203 -22.62 9.74 7.13
C TYR A 203 -21.82 10.09 8.40
N ASN A 204 -22.32 9.70 9.57
CA ASN A 204 -21.64 10.01 10.83
C ASN A 204 -20.41 9.09 11.04
N LEU A 205 -19.21 9.67 11.08
CA LEU A 205 -17.94 8.92 11.08
C LEU A 205 -17.66 8.12 12.35
N ILE A 206 -18.41 8.32 13.45
CA ILE A 206 -18.42 7.39 14.59
C ILE A 206 -18.72 5.95 14.12
N HIS A 207 -19.55 5.80 13.08
CA HIS A 207 -19.87 4.49 12.50
C HIS A 207 -18.88 4.06 11.43
N GLY A 208 -17.70 4.68 11.34
CA GLY A 208 -16.70 4.44 10.30
C GLY A 208 -16.26 2.98 10.20
N LEU A 209 -16.04 2.31 11.34
CA LEU A 209 -15.63 0.90 11.37
C LEU A 209 -16.75 -0.03 10.90
N GLU A 210 -17.98 0.21 11.36
CA GLU A 210 -19.14 -0.60 10.93
C GLU A 210 -19.40 -0.40 9.43
N GLN A 211 -19.28 0.82 8.92
CA GLN A 211 -19.46 1.10 7.51
C GLN A 211 -18.38 0.41 6.65
N GLN A 212 -17.13 0.30 7.13
CA GLN A 212 -16.10 -0.51 6.48
C GLN A 212 -16.46 -1.99 6.44
N LYS A 213 -16.99 -2.53 7.55
CA LYS A 213 -17.44 -3.91 7.62
C LYS A 213 -18.56 -4.19 6.62
N LEU A 214 -19.55 -3.32 6.52
CA LEU A 214 -20.62 -3.40 5.50
C LEU A 214 -20.07 -3.29 4.06
N ALA A 215 -19.06 -2.45 3.84
CA ALA A 215 -18.39 -2.36 2.54
C ALA A 215 -17.74 -3.70 2.13
N VAL A 216 -17.15 -4.43 3.08
CA VAL A 216 -16.59 -5.76 2.81
C VAL A 216 -17.71 -6.81 2.65
N GLN A 217 -18.69 -6.82 3.55
CA GLN A 217 -19.80 -7.79 3.54
C GLN A 217 -20.67 -7.70 2.29
N SER A 218 -20.82 -6.50 1.69
CA SER A 218 -21.54 -6.31 0.43
C SER A 218 -20.73 -6.69 -0.82
N GLY A 219 -19.44 -7.04 -0.65
CA GLY A 219 -18.52 -7.26 -1.75
C GLY A 219 -17.97 -5.99 -2.41
N TYR A 220 -18.38 -4.81 -1.94
CA TYR A 220 -17.92 -3.53 -2.48
C TYR A 220 -16.39 -3.35 -2.33
N TRP A 221 -15.86 -3.79 -1.18
CA TRP A 221 -14.46 -3.71 -0.82
C TRP A 221 -13.85 -5.08 -0.45
N PRO A 222 -13.62 -6.00 -1.40
CA PRO A 222 -12.96 -7.27 -1.10
C PRO A 222 -11.57 -7.05 -0.49
N LEU A 223 -11.26 -7.82 0.55
CA LEU A 223 -9.95 -7.82 1.20
C LEU A 223 -9.05 -8.81 0.48
N ILE A 224 -7.91 -8.34 0.00
CA ILE A 224 -7.01 -9.12 -0.86
C ILE A 224 -5.58 -8.91 -0.39
N ARG A 225 -4.76 -9.96 -0.45
CA ARG A 225 -3.30 -9.87 -0.44
C ARG A 225 -2.75 -10.64 -1.63
N PHE A 226 -1.83 -10.02 -2.36
CA PHE A 226 -1.05 -10.62 -3.40
C PHE A 226 0.41 -10.59 -2.98
N ASN A 227 0.99 -11.76 -2.73
CA ASN A 227 2.36 -11.91 -2.26
C ASN A 227 3.16 -12.74 -3.28
N PRO A 228 4.04 -12.12 -4.08
CA PRO A 228 4.87 -12.80 -5.07
C PRO A 228 5.74 -13.93 -4.49
N ASP A 229 6.15 -13.85 -3.23
CA ASP A 229 7.02 -14.86 -2.62
C ASP A 229 6.32 -16.22 -2.45
N LEU A 230 4.99 -16.24 -2.36
CA LEU A 230 4.23 -17.49 -2.28
C LEU A 230 4.33 -18.31 -3.57
N ALA A 231 4.44 -17.64 -4.73
CA ALA A 231 4.63 -18.31 -6.02
C ALA A 231 5.97 -19.06 -6.06
N LYS A 232 7.02 -18.54 -5.41
CA LYS A 232 8.31 -19.24 -5.27
C LYS A 232 8.17 -20.56 -4.50
N GLY A 233 7.24 -20.60 -3.55
CA GLY A 233 6.87 -21.81 -2.80
C GLY A 233 5.81 -22.68 -3.48
N GLY A 234 5.44 -22.39 -4.74
CA GLY A 234 4.43 -23.14 -5.49
C GLY A 234 2.99 -22.92 -5.01
N LYS A 235 2.73 -21.86 -4.23
CA LYS A 235 1.40 -21.49 -3.75
C LYS A 235 0.85 -20.32 -4.57
N ASN A 236 -0.48 -20.20 -4.62
CA ASN A 236 -1.12 -19.07 -5.27
C ASN A 236 -0.70 -17.75 -4.59
N PRO A 237 -0.09 -16.80 -5.32
CA PRO A 237 0.27 -15.51 -4.75
C PRO A 237 -0.93 -14.65 -4.39
N LEU A 238 -2.14 -14.90 -4.93
CA LEU A 238 -3.36 -14.17 -4.59
C LEU A 238 -4.14 -14.87 -3.48
N GLN A 239 -4.37 -14.19 -2.36
CA GLN A 239 -5.27 -14.56 -1.29
C GLN A 239 -6.46 -13.60 -1.26
N LEU A 240 -7.66 -14.17 -1.26
CA LEU A 240 -8.91 -13.44 -1.02
C LEU A 240 -9.28 -13.63 0.46
N ASP A 241 -9.03 -12.61 1.28
CA ASP A 241 -9.15 -12.67 2.75
C ASP A 241 -10.57 -12.37 3.25
N SER A 242 -11.41 -11.74 2.43
CA SER A 242 -12.83 -11.56 2.72
C SER A 242 -13.65 -12.80 2.34
N LYS A 243 -14.83 -12.95 2.95
CA LYS A 243 -15.83 -13.95 2.52
C LYS A 243 -16.66 -13.43 1.35
N ALA A 244 -17.36 -14.35 0.68
CA ALA A 244 -18.32 -14.00 -0.36
C ALA A 244 -19.35 -12.97 0.13
N PRO A 245 -19.85 -12.09 -0.75
CA PRO A 245 -20.83 -11.07 -0.38
C PRO A 245 -22.04 -11.70 0.32
N SER A 246 -22.35 -11.21 1.51
CA SER A 246 -23.40 -11.75 2.39
C SER A 246 -24.58 -10.81 2.57
N ILE A 247 -24.46 -9.55 2.13
CA ILE A 247 -25.54 -8.55 2.13
C ILE A 247 -25.68 -7.92 0.73
N PRO A 248 -26.87 -7.45 0.35
CA PRO A 248 -27.06 -6.59 -0.82
C PRO A 248 -26.21 -5.32 -0.77
N LEU A 249 -25.79 -4.82 -1.93
CA LEU A 249 -25.01 -3.58 -2.04
C LEU A 249 -25.76 -2.37 -1.47
N GLU A 250 -27.08 -2.34 -1.63
CA GLU A 250 -27.93 -1.25 -1.13
C GLU A 250 -27.87 -1.07 0.39
N GLU A 251 -27.72 -2.16 1.15
CA GLU A 251 -27.58 -2.11 2.62
C GLU A 251 -26.30 -1.40 3.07
N TYR A 252 -25.28 -1.36 2.21
CA TYR A 252 -24.05 -0.58 2.43
C TYR A 252 -24.18 0.85 1.87
N ILE A 253 -24.47 1.00 0.57
CA ILE A 253 -24.34 2.29 -0.12
C ILE A 253 -25.41 3.29 0.34
N TYR A 254 -26.61 2.82 0.69
CA TYR A 254 -27.67 3.67 1.22
C TYR A 254 -27.54 3.94 2.71
N ASN A 255 -26.35 3.80 3.30
CA ASN A 255 -26.01 4.50 4.54
C ASN A 255 -25.39 5.88 4.27
N GLU A 256 -24.93 6.13 3.05
CA GLU A 256 -24.12 7.29 2.69
C GLU A 256 -24.89 8.30 1.84
N ASN A 257 -24.84 9.59 2.20
CA ASN A 257 -25.57 10.63 1.46
C ASN A 257 -25.09 10.78 0.01
N ARG A 258 -23.83 10.42 -0.31
CA ARG A 258 -23.33 10.41 -1.69
C ARG A 258 -24.09 9.47 -2.62
N TYR A 259 -24.89 8.53 -2.10
CA TYR A 259 -25.81 7.71 -2.89
C TYR A 259 -27.28 8.06 -2.61
N LYS A 260 -27.67 8.31 -1.34
CA LYS A 260 -29.06 8.65 -0.98
C LYS A 260 -29.57 9.90 -1.70
N MET A 261 -28.71 10.88 -1.96
CA MET A 261 -29.14 12.09 -2.65
C MET A 261 -29.65 11.78 -4.06
N LEU A 262 -29.04 10.81 -4.75
CA LEU A 262 -29.43 10.44 -6.11
C LEU A 262 -30.81 9.78 -6.15
N THR A 263 -31.18 9.01 -5.12
CA THR A 263 -32.51 8.38 -5.06
C THR A 263 -33.63 9.41 -4.89
N ARG A 264 -33.33 10.59 -4.36
CA ARG A 264 -34.28 11.70 -4.21
C ARG A 264 -34.35 12.58 -5.44
N THR A 265 -33.21 12.89 -6.06
CA THR A 265 -33.14 13.82 -7.19
C THR A 265 -33.38 13.15 -8.54
N MET A 266 -32.96 11.89 -8.71
CA MET A 266 -33.08 11.14 -9.96
C MET A 266 -33.42 9.65 -9.71
N PRO A 267 -34.63 9.31 -9.22
CA PRO A 267 -34.96 7.97 -8.72
C PRO A 267 -34.75 6.84 -9.74
N GLU A 268 -35.20 7.01 -10.98
CA GLU A 268 -35.08 6.00 -12.03
C GLU A 268 -33.61 5.76 -12.42
N VAL A 269 -32.81 6.82 -12.41
CA VAL A 269 -31.37 6.73 -12.64
C VAL A 269 -30.68 6.02 -11.48
N ALA A 270 -31.08 6.30 -10.23
CA ALA A 270 -30.54 5.64 -9.06
C ALA A 270 -30.81 4.13 -9.07
N LYS A 271 -32.04 3.70 -9.40
CA LYS A 271 -32.40 2.29 -9.54
C LYS A 271 -31.55 1.58 -10.60
N LYS A 272 -31.39 2.22 -11.77
CA LYS A 272 -30.56 1.67 -12.86
C LYS A 272 -29.11 1.49 -12.42
N LEU A 273 -28.52 2.52 -11.80
CA LEU A 273 -27.12 2.48 -11.35
C LEU A 273 -26.90 1.51 -10.20
N LEU A 274 -27.85 1.36 -9.28
CA LEU A 274 -27.77 0.37 -8.21
C LEU A 274 -27.69 -1.05 -8.78
N LYS A 275 -28.56 -1.38 -9.75
CA LYS A 275 -28.54 -2.67 -10.42
C LYS A 275 -27.20 -2.95 -11.10
N GLU A 276 -26.71 -1.97 -11.88
CA GLU A 276 -25.42 -2.07 -12.57
C GLU A 276 -24.24 -2.19 -11.58
N ALA A 277 -24.29 -1.45 -10.47
CA ALA A 277 -23.28 -1.50 -9.42
C ALA A 277 -23.26 -2.85 -8.71
N GLN A 278 -24.42 -3.41 -8.37
CA GLN A 278 -24.56 -4.74 -7.77
C GLN A 278 -23.97 -5.82 -8.68
N GLU A 279 -24.34 -5.81 -9.96
CA GLU A 279 -23.80 -6.74 -10.97
C GLU A 279 -22.27 -6.59 -11.09
N GLY A 280 -21.77 -5.35 -11.13
CA GLY A 280 -20.34 -5.06 -11.22
C GLY A 280 -19.54 -5.54 -10.01
N VAL A 281 -20.07 -5.35 -8.80
CA VAL A 281 -19.48 -5.84 -7.55
C VAL A 281 -19.39 -7.37 -7.55
N LEU A 282 -20.48 -8.06 -7.90
CA LEU A 282 -20.49 -9.53 -7.99
C LEU A 282 -19.56 -10.06 -9.07
N LYS A 283 -19.50 -9.40 -10.23
CA LYS A 283 -18.57 -9.76 -11.31
C LYS A 283 -17.12 -9.62 -10.87
N ARG A 284 -16.78 -8.53 -10.19
CA ARG A 284 -15.44 -8.29 -9.65
C ARG A 284 -15.08 -9.31 -8.58
N TRP A 285 -16.01 -9.64 -7.68
CA TRP A 285 -15.83 -10.70 -6.70
C TRP A 285 -15.45 -12.03 -7.37
N LYS A 286 -16.28 -12.50 -8.31
CA LYS A 286 -16.05 -13.77 -9.01
C LYS A 286 -14.72 -13.81 -9.76
N MET A 287 -14.28 -12.68 -10.31
CA MET A 287 -12.96 -12.57 -10.93
C MET A 287 -11.84 -12.83 -9.91
N TYR A 288 -11.88 -12.17 -8.74
CA TYR A 288 -10.88 -12.37 -7.69
C TYR A 288 -10.93 -13.78 -7.10
N GLU A 289 -12.13 -14.31 -6.87
CA GLU A 289 -12.34 -15.68 -6.39
C GLU A 289 -11.73 -16.70 -7.35
N ARG A 290 -12.00 -16.57 -8.66
CA ARG A 290 -11.38 -17.43 -9.67
C ARG A 290 -9.86 -17.36 -9.61
N LEU A 291 -9.29 -16.16 -9.58
CA LEU A 291 -7.84 -15.98 -9.50
C LEU A 291 -7.24 -16.54 -8.22
N ALA A 292 -7.96 -16.52 -7.09
CA ALA A 292 -7.52 -17.12 -5.84
C ALA A 292 -7.56 -18.67 -5.88
N LEU A 293 -8.50 -19.25 -6.63
CA LEU A 293 -8.66 -20.70 -6.77
C LEU A 293 -7.76 -21.33 -7.83
N THR A 294 -7.48 -20.62 -8.93
CA THR A 294 -6.67 -21.14 -10.03
C THR A 294 -5.24 -20.63 -9.95
N PHE A 295 -4.30 -21.52 -9.64
CA PHE A 295 -2.87 -21.27 -9.80
C PHE A 295 -2.26 -22.37 -10.65
N GLU A 296 -1.84 -22.02 -11.86
CA GLU A 296 -1.01 -22.88 -12.69
C GLU A 296 0.45 -22.45 -12.51
N LYS A 297 1.29 -23.42 -12.13
CA LYS A 297 2.73 -23.20 -12.02
C LYS A 297 3.26 -22.98 -13.44
N LYS A 298 3.63 -21.74 -13.77
CA LYS A 298 4.39 -21.43 -14.99
C LYS A 298 5.82 -21.95 -14.88
#